data_AF-A0AA39IQA5-F1
#
_entry.id   AF-A0AA39IQA5-F1
#
_cell.length_a   1.000
_cell.length_b   1.000
_cell.length_c   1.000
_cell.angle_alpha   90.00
_cell.angle_beta   90.00
_cell.angle_gamma   90.00
#
_symmetry.space_group_name_H-M   'P 1'
#
loop_
_entity.id
_entity.type
_entity.pdbx_description
1 polymer ?
#
loop_
_entity_poly.entity_id
_entity_poly.type
_entity_poly.pdbx_seq_one_letter_code
_entity_poly.pdbx_strand_id
1 'polypeptide(L)'
;MDSVPYEFCEDVFGRIDATRAAYREYADLLTALWREAARTCAEKIWRFSIDIWKDGEQWMCNLQDWDRADEEEGPISIDQLVAMDRRWIRVMSVEVGAGVDDETSFEVSKEDISQKLIPFLNPHMTLLNTWTSSRSMWLLVICS
;
A
#
# COMPACT_ATOMS: atom_id res chain seq x y z
N MET A 1 -11.91 32.19 -3.24
CA MET A 1 -11.72 31.17 -2.19
C MET A 1 -10.31 30.64 -2.35
N ASP A 2 -9.33 31.55 -2.39
CA ASP A 2 -8.08 31.38 -3.16
C ASP A 2 -6.85 31.35 -2.25
N SER A 3 -7.06 31.05 -0.97
CA SER A 3 -6.05 31.15 0.08
C SER A 3 -5.56 29.81 0.61
N VAL A 4 -5.96 28.69 0.00
CA VAL A 4 -5.55 27.36 0.42
C VAL A 4 -4.30 26.97 -0.39
N PRO A 5 -3.15 26.71 0.26
CA PRO A 5 -1.96 26.21 -0.44
C PRO A 5 -2.25 24.89 -1.12
N TYR A 6 -1.62 24.65 -2.28
CA TYR A 6 -1.82 23.41 -3.02
C TYR A 6 -1.40 22.18 -2.21
N GLU A 7 -0.33 22.29 -1.42
CA GLU A 7 0.17 21.24 -0.54
C GLU A 7 -0.89 20.81 0.49
N PHE A 8 -1.72 21.74 0.97
CA PHE A 8 -2.83 21.41 1.86
C PHE A 8 -3.89 20.57 1.16
N CYS A 9 -4.22 20.91 -0.10
CA CYS A 9 -5.15 20.12 -0.90
C CYS A 9 -4.62 18.70 -1.14
N GLU A 10 -3.34 18.57 -1.49
CA GLU A 10 -2.69 17.26 -1.63
C GLU A 10 -2.68 16.46 -0.33
N ASP A 11 -2.37 17.10 0.80
CA ASP A 11 -2.39 16.44 2.11
C ASP A 11 -3.79 15.94 2.49
N VAL A 12 -4.84 16.72 2.17
CA VAL A 12 -6.23 16.30 2.40
C VAL A 12 -6.57 15.10 1.54
N PHE A 13 -6.32 15.14 0.24
CA PHE A 13 -6.62 14.00 -0.62
C PHE A 13 -5.76 12.78 -0.31
N GLY A 14 -4.50 12.99 0.10
CA GLY A 14 -3.65 11.91 0.59
C GLY A 14 -4.24 11.21 1.81
N ARG A 15 -5.04 11.87 2.65
CA ARG A 15 -5.65 11.22 3.82
C ARG A 15 -6.99 10.56 3.54
N ILE A 16 -7.61 10.85 2.39
CA ILE A 16 -8.86 10.21 1.99
C ILE A 16 -8.52 8.80 1.51
N ASP A 17 -9.18 7.78 2.06
CA ASP A 17 -9.13 6.43 1.51
C ASP A 17 -10.13 6.32 0.34
N ALA A 18 -9.66 6.68 -0.86
CA ALA A 18 -10.45 6.62 -2.09
C ALA A 18 -9.70 5.86 -3.18
N THR A 19 -10.44 5.24 -4.11
CA THR A 19 -9.88 4.58 -5.28
C THR A 19 -9.45 5.61 -6.32
N ARG A 20 -8.59 5.23 -7.27
CA ARG A 20 -8.24 6.09 -8.41
C ARG A 20 -9.48 6.57 -9.16
N ALA A 21 -10.49 5.72 -9.31
CA ALA A 21 -11.76 6.07 -9.96
C ALA A 21 -12.50 7.18 -9.18
N ALA A 22 -12.61 7.05 -7.85
CA ALA A 22 -13.23 8.06 -7.01
C ALA A 22 -12.49 9.41 -7.06
N TYR A 23 -11.16 9.41 -7.09
CA TYR A 23 -10.41 10.67 -7.28
C TYR A 23 -10.66 11.34 -8.64
N ARG A 24 -10.88 10.56 -9.71
CA ARG A 24 -11.29 11.13 -11.02
C ARG A 24 -12.67 11.79 -10.92
N GLU A 25 -13.62 11.14 -10.25
CA GLU A 25 -14.94 11.73 -10.00
C GLU A 25 -14.82 13.02 -9.18
N TYR A 26 -13.98 13.06 -8.14
CA TYR A 26 -13.71 14.28 -7.38
C TYR A 26 -13.12 15.38 -8.26
N ALA A 27 -12.19 15.05 -9.16
CA ALA A 27 -11.62 16.02 -10.08
C ALA A 27 -12.67 16.67 -10.99
N ASP A 28 -13.69 15.92 -11.42
CA ASP A 28 -14.75 16.43 -12.27
C ASP A 28 -15.72 17.36 -11.52
N LEU A 29 -15.92 17.12 -10.22
CA LEU A 29 -16.82 17.91 -9.37
C LEU A 29 -16.16 19.17 -8.80
N LEU A 30 -14.84 19.15 -8.59
CA LEU A 30 -14.10 20.20 -7.90
C LEU A 30 -13.52 21.25 -8.86
N THR A 31 -13.07 22.37 -8.29
CA THR A 31 -12.53 23.52 -9.05
C THR A 31 -11.12 23.87 -8.59
N ALA A 32 -10.34 24.46 -9.49
CA ALA A 32 -9.00 25.00 -9.22
C ALA A 32 -8.07 23.98 -8.54
N LEU A 33 -7.35 24.38 -7.48
CA LEU A 33 -6.32 23.58 -6.81
C LEU A 33 -6.86 22.23 -6.29
N TRP A 34 -8.12 22.17 -5.88
CA TRP A 34 -8.75 20.92 -5.42
C TRP A 34 -8.90 19.90 -6.55
N ARG A 35 -9.23 20.36 -7.76
CA ARG A 35 -9.29 19.50 -8.95
C ARG A 35 -7.90 18.97 -9.30
N GLU A 36 -6.88 19.83 -9.26
CA GLU A 36 -5.51 19.45 -9.58
C GLU A 36 -4.96 18.43 -8.57
N ALA A 37 -5.21 18.64 -7.28
CA ALA A 37 -4.82 17.71 -6.24
C ALA A 37 -5.54 16.36 -6.38
N ALA A 38 -6.85 16.35 -6.68
CA ALA A 38 -7.60 15.13 -6.96
C ALA A 38 -7.06 14.38 -8.19
N ARG A 39 -6.75 15.08 -9.29
CA ARG A 39 -6.13 14.47 -10.48
C ARG A 39 -4.77 13.87 -10.17
N THR A 40 -3.93 14.59 -9.44
CA THR A 40 -2.62 14.10 -9.02
C THR A 40 -2.76 12.84 -8.18
N CYS A 41 -3.74 12.78 -7.27
CA CYS A 41 -4.03 11.56 -6.52
C CYS A 41 -4.52 10.42 -7.43
N ALA A 42 -5.42 10.68 -8.37
CA ALA A 42 -5.90 9.66 -9.31
C ALA A 42 -4.78 9.05 -10.18
N GLU A 43 -3.73 9.83 -10.47
CA GLU A 43 -2.59 9.39 -11.28
C GLU A 43 -1.51 8.71 -10.44
N LYS A 44 -1.23 9.25 -9.26
CA LYS A 44 -0.08 8.85 -8.46
C LYS A 44 -0.41 7.88 -7.35
N ILE A 45 -1.64 7.82 -6.84
CA ILE A 45 -1.93 6.92 -5.72
C ILE A 45 -1.83 5.48 -6.20
N TRP A 46 -1.25 4.61 -5.37
CA TRP A 46 -1.20 3.18 -5.58
C TRP A 46 -1.80 2.50 -4.37
N ARG A 47 -2.71 1.57 -4.60
CA ARG A 47 -3.36 0.78 -3.56
C ARG A 47 -2.90 -0.65 -3.74
N PHE A 48 -2.04 -1.14 -2.85
CA PHE A 48 -1.44 -2.46 -3.01
C PHE A 48 -1.85 -3.44 -1.91
N SER A 49 -2.03 -4.70 -2.30
CA SER A 49 -1.71 -5.82 -1.43
C SER A 49 -0.23 -6.14 -1.56
N ILE A 50 0.43 -6.40 -0.44
CA ILE A 50 1.85 -6.73 -0.42
C ILE A 50 1.98 -8.20 -0.01
N ASP A 51 2.44 -9.04 -0.93
CA ASP A 51 2.83 -10.41 -0.60
C ASP A 51 4.32 -10.45 -0.33
N ILE A 52 4.72 -11.05 0.80
CA ILE A 52 6.12 -11.05 1.23
C ILE A 52 6.63 -12.47 1.35
N TRP A 53 7.82 -12.71 0.80
CA TRP A 53 8.54 -13.96 0.96
C TRP A 53 10.05 -13.74 0.97
N LYS A 54 10.80 -14.80 1.30
CA LYS A 54 12.26 -14.84 1.17
C LYS A 54 12.62 -15.71 -0.04
N ASP A 55 13.49 -15.17 -0.89
CA ASP A 55 14.21 -15.93 -1.91
C ASP A 55 15.69 -16.00 -1.50
N GLY A 56 16.09 -17.14 -0.93
CA GLY A 56 17.37 -17.28 -0.24
C GLY A 56 17.49 -16.32 0.95
N GLU A 57 18.43 -15.39 0.89
CA GLU A 57 18.66 -14.36 1.92
C GLU A 57 17.94 -13.03 1.63
N GLN A 58 17.33 -12.89 0.46
CA GLN A 58 16.70 -11.66 0.02
C GLN A 58 15.20 -11.66 0.31
N TRP A 59 14.69 -10.48 0.66
CA TRP A 59 13.26 -10.27 0.87
C TRP A 59 12.63 -9.71 -0.38
N MET A 60 11.61 -10.41 -0.85
CA MET A 60 10.88 -10.08 -2.06
C MET A 60 9.46 -9.67 -1.68
N CYS A 61 8.91 -8.76 -2.48
CA CYS A 61 7.54 -8.31 -2.39
C CYS A 61 6.87 -8.42 -3.76
N ASN A 62 5.64 -8.93 -3.77
CA ASN A 62 4.74 -8.72 -4.89
C ASN A 62 3.80 -7.58 -4.54
N LEU A 63 3.58 -6.69 -5.49
CA LEU A 63 2.64 -5.59 -5.35
C LEU A 63 1.46 -5.84 -6.28
N GLN A 64 0.31 -6.14 -5.71
CA GLN A 64 -0.92 -6.27 -6.48
C GLN A 64 -1.72 -4.96 -6.38
N ASP A 65 -1.83 -4.23 -7.48
CA ASP A 65 -2.64 -3.01 -7.55
C ASP A 65 -4.14 -3.36 -7.48
N TRP A 66 -4.81 -2.95 -6.41
CA TRP A 66 -6.25 -3.16 -6.19
C TRP A 66 -7.12 -2.50 -7.26
N ASP A 67 -6.65 -1.38 -7.81
CA ASP A 67 -7.39 -0.66 -8.85
C ASP A 67 -7.07 -1.19 -10.25
N ARG A 68 -6.12 -2.12 -10.39
CA ARG A 68 -5.69 -2.75 -11.64
C ARG A 68 -5.33 -4.22 -11.45
N ALA A 69 -6.31 -5.03 -11.05
CA ALA A 69 -6.12 -6.45 -10.77
C ALA A 69 -5.52 -7.27 -11.92
N ASP A 70 -5.59 -6.77 -13.17
CA ASP A 70 -5.04 -7.43 -14.37
C ASP A 70 -3.58 -7.02 -14.70
N GLU A 71 -3.03 -6.02 -14.01
CA GLU A 71 -1.64 -5.54 -14.19
C GLU A 71 -0.80 -6.00 -12.98
N GLU A 72 -0.31 -7.25 -13.02
CA GLU A 72 0.71 -7.68 -12.07
C GLU A 72 2.03 -6.98 -12.39
N GLU A 73 2.49 -6.11 -11.49
CA GLU A 73 3.87 -5.67 -11.51
C GLU A 73 4.74 -6.82 -10.99
N GLY A 74 5.81 -7.15 -11.71
CA GLY A 74 6.73 -8.22 -11.29
C GLY A 74 7.30 -7.96 -9.88
N PRO A 75 7.87 -8.99 -9.24
CA PRO A 75 8.34 -8.89 -7.86
C PRO A 75 9.40 -7.82 -7.70
N ILE A 76 9.24 -6.96 -6.69
CA ILE A 76 10.22 -5.94 -6.30
C ILE A 76 10.88 -6.32 -4.97
N SER A 77 12.05 -5.75 -4.67
CA SER A 77 12.66 -5.93 -3.35
C SER A 77 11.97 -5.06 -2.29
N ILE A 78 12.07 -5.45 -1.02
CA ILE A 78 11.62 -4.60 0.10
C ILE A 78 12.31 -3.23 0.05
N ASP A 79 13.59 -3.16 -0.30
CA ASP A 79 14.31 -1.89 -0.35
C ASP A 79 13.75 -0.94 -1.42
N GLN A 80 13.31 -1.48 -2.57
CA GLN A 80 12.62 -0.70 -3.59
C GLN A 80 11.27 -0.19 -3.08
N LEU A 81 10.49 -1.04 -2.42
CA LEU A 81 9.22 -0.66 -1.80
C LEU A 81 9.42 0.48 -0.78
N VAL A 82 10.44 0.37 0.08
CA VAL A 82 10.76 1.37 1.11
C VAL A 82 11.24 2.70 0.51
N ALA A 83 11.85 2.66 -0.68
CA ALA A 83 12.32 3.83 -1.40
C ALA A 83 11.22 4.59 -2.15
N MET A 84 10.03 4.01 -2.33
CA MET A 84 8.89 4.68 -2.97
C MET A 84 8.36 5.84 -2.12
N ASP A 85 7.78 6.85 -2.77
CA ASP A 85 7.18 8.00 -2.07
C ASP A 85 5.89 7.57 -1.35
N ARG A 86 6.02 7.41 -0.03
CA ARG A 86 4.95 6.96 0.88
C ARG A 86 3.70 7.80 0.79
N ARG A 87 3.77 9.06 0.37
CA ARG A 87 2.56 9.91 0.25
C ARG A 87 1.52 9.29 -0.69
N TRP A 88 1.98 8.56 -1.69
CA TRP A 88 1.15 7.98 -2.73
C TRP A 88 0.86 6.49 -2.55
N ILE A 89 1.38 5.85 -1.51
CA ILE A 89 1.21 4.41 -1.30
C ILE A 89 0.12 4.16 -0.27
N ARG A 90 -0.83 3.29 -0.58
CA ARG A 90 -1.83 2.78 0.36
C ARG A 90 -1.69 1.27 0.39
N VAL A 91 -1.47 0.73 1.58
CA VAL A 91 -1.36 -0.71 1.79
C VAL A 91 -2.70 -1.21 2.29
N MET A 92 -3.36 -2.01 1.45
CA MET A 92 -4.69 -2.54 1.69
C MET A 92 -4.65 -3.83 2.49
N SER A 93 -3.69 -4.70 2.17
CA SER A 93 -3.37 -5.89 2.94
C SER A 93 -1.88 -6.22 2.82
N VAL A 94 -1.39 -7.01 3.78
CA VAL A 94 -0.05 -7.59 3.74
C VAL A 94 -0.22 -9.07 4.01
N GLU A 95 0.23 -9.90 3.08
CA GLU A 95 0.22 -11.35 3.22
C GLU A 95 1.65 -11.88 3.23
N VAL A 96 1.85 -13.03 3.85
CA VAL A 96 3.18 -13.65 4.00
C VAL A 96 3.08 -15.05 3.43
N GLY A 97 3.88 -15.32 2.40
CA GLY A 97 3.93 -16.66 1.78
C GLY A 97 2.76 -17.01 0.85
N ALA A 98 1.88 -16.08 0.50
CA ALA A 98 0.70 -16.37 -0.35
C ALA A 98 1.04 -16.83 -1.78
N GLY A 99 2.25 -16.54 -2.27
CA GLY A 99 2.69 -16.84 -3.65
C GLY A 99 3.83 -17.85 -3.80
N VAL A 100 4.23 -18.55 -2.73
CA VAL A 100 5.34 -19.52 -2.79
C VAL A 100 4.79 -20.93 -2.58
N ASP A 101 5.12 -21.86 -3.48
CA ASP A 101 4.83 -23.28 -3.27
C ASP A 101 5.38 -23.72 -1.89
N ASP A 102 4.57 -24.47 -1.12
CA ASP A 102 4.81 -24.90 0.27
C ASP A 102 6.21 -25.51 0.52
N GLU A 103 6.92 -25.96 -0.51
CA GLU A 103 8.26 -26.54 -0.42
C GLU A 103 9.40 -25.51 -0.31
N THR A 104 9.15 -24.24 -0.64
CA THR A 104 10.17 -23.17 -0.68
C THR A 104 9.92 -22.03 0.30
N SER A 105 8.87 -22.12 1.14
CA SER A 105 8.55 -21.10 2.12
C SER A 105 9.63 -21.09 3.22
N PHE A 106 10.67 -20.28 3.05
CA PHE A 106 11.59 -20.00 4.13
C PHE A 106 10.84 -19.30 5.26
N GLU A 107 11.08 -19.76 6.49
CA GLU A 107 10.51 -19.20 7.71
C GLU A 107 10.83 -17.70 7.80
N VAL A 108 9.85 -16.89 7.42
CA VAL A 108 9.86 -15.46 7.69
C VAL A 108 9.46 -15.29 9.15
N SER A 109 10.39 -14.85 10.00
CA SER A 109 10.05 -14.61 11.40
C SER A 109 9.15 -13.38 11.52
N LYS A 110 8.23 -13.43 12.49
CA LYS A 110 7.38 -12.29 12.84
C LYS A 110 8.22 -11.08 13.23
N GLU A 111 9.32 -11.31 13.95
CA GLU A 111 10.27 -10.29 14.37
C GLU A 111 10.89 -9.59 13.17
N ASP A 112 11.26 -10.32 12.12
CA ASP A 112 11.86 -9.73 10.91
C ASP A 112 10.85 -8.83 10.17
N ILE A 113 9.60 -9.28 10.00
CA ILE A 113 8.52 -8.47 9.42
C ILE A 113 8.30 -7.22 10.27
N SER A 114 8.26 -7.41 11.59
CA SER A 114 8.02 -6.31 12.53
C SER A 114 9.13 -5.27 12.52
N GLN A 115 10.38 -5.68 12.30
CA GLN A 115 11.50 -4.75 12.25
C GLN A 115 11.66 -4.05 10.90
N LYS A 116 11.38 -4.74 9.79
CA LYS A 116 11.57 -4.18 8.44
C LYS A 116 10.35 -3.46 7.91
N LEU A 117 9.17 -4.05 8.09
CA LEU A 117 7.96 -3.62 7.42
C LEU A 117 7.13 -2.65 8.25
N ILE A 118 6.99 -2.87 9.57
CA ILE A 118 6.21 -1.97 10.43
C ILE A 118 6.71 -0.52 10.39
N PRO A 119 8.01 -0.21 10.38
CA PRO A 119 8.45 1.19 10.26
C PRO A 119 8.05 1.86 8.94
N PHE A 120 7.93 1.08 7.86
CA PHE A 120 7.44 1.56 6.56
C PHE A 120 5.92 1.72 6.59
N LEU A 121 5.22 0.74 7.14
CA LEU A 121 3.77 0.71 7.16
C LEU A 121 3.19 1.68 8.18
N ASN A 122 3.85 1.95 9.32
CA ASN A 122 3.31 2.71 10.47
C ASN A 122 2.56 4.01 10.10
N PRO A 123 3.03 4.86 9.16
CA PRO A 123 2.29 6.03 8.68
C PRO A 123 0.94 5.70 8.02
N HIS A 124 0.79 4.47 7.54
CA HIS A 124 -0.39 3.89 6.90
C HIS A 124 -1.23 3.02 7.85
N MET A 125 -0.69 2.60 9.01
CA MET A 125 -1.31 1.58 9.90
C MET A 125 -2.24 2.14 10.98
N THR A 126 -2.80 3.35 10.88
CA THR A 126 -3.75 3.89 11.88
C THR A 126 -4.99 2.99 12.11
N LEU A 127 -5.15 1.92 11.31
CA LEU A 127 -6.25 0.93 11.34
C LEU A 127 -5.84 -0.52 11.70
N LEU A 128 -4.56 -0.86 11.91
CA LEU A 128 -4.14 -2.28 12.07
C LEU A 128 -4.23 -2.83 13.52
N ASN A 129 -5.42 -2.81 14.12
CA ASN A 129 -5.62 -3.34 15.48
C ASN A 129 -6.00 -4.84 15.56
N THR A 130 -5.81 -5.64 14.50
CA THR A 130 -6.06 -7.08 14.59
C THR A 130 -4.96 -7.92 13.93
N TRP A 131 -3.96 -8.29 14.73
CA TRP A 131 -3.10 -9.44 14.43
C TRP A 131 -3.82 -10.71 14.91
N THR A 132 -4.40 -11.49 13.99
CA THR A 132 -4.93 -12.82 14.35
C THR A 132 -3.86 -13.88 14.13
N SER A 133 -3.36 -14.45 15.23
CA SER A 133 -2.49 -15.62 15.22
C SER A 133 -3.36 -16.85 15.04
N SER A 134 -3.36 -17.44 13.84
CA SER A 134 -3.84 -18.80 13.66
C SER A 134 -2.75 -19.63 13.00
N ARG A 135 -2.60 -20.86 13.50
CA ARG A 135 -1.54 -21.85 13.19
C ARG A 135 -1.57 -22.39 11.75
N SER A 136 -2.13 -21.64 10.81
CA SER A 136 -2.12 -21.90 9.37
C SER A 136 -2.08 -20.51 8.74
N MET A 137 -0.88 -20.07 8.38
CA MET A 137 -0.46 -18.67 8.38
C MET A 137 -1.01 -17.88 7.18
N TRP A 138 -2.31 -17.60 7.20
CA TRP A 138 -2.94 -16.56 6.39
C TRP A 138 -3.14 -15.35 7.28
N LEU A 139 -2.23 -14.38 7.20
CA LEU A 139 -2.40 -13.09 7.89
C LEU A 139 -3.14 -12.17 6.93
N LEU A 140 -4.47 -12.25 6.92
CA LEU A 140 -5.31 -11.28 6.22
C LEU A 140 -5.53 -10.09 7.16
N VAL A 141 -4.81 -9.00 6.95
CA VAL A 141 -5.15 -7.72 7.60
C VAL A 141 -5.91 -6.87 6.59
N ILE A 142 -7.23 -6.80 6.79
CA ILE A 142 -8.12 -5.95 5.98
C ILE A 142 -8.11 -4.55 6.59
N CYS A 143 -7.56 -3.58 5.87
CA CYS A 143 -7.76 -2.16 6.16
C CYS A 143 -9.07 -1.69 5.51
N SER A 144 -10.01 -1.19 6.31
CA SER A 144 -11.31 -0.63 5.90
C SER A 144 -11.36 0.88 6.05
#